data_AF-A0A7J9R2F4-F1
#
_entry.id   AF-A0A7J9R2F4-F1
#
_cell.length_a   1.000
_cell.length_b   1.000
_cell.length_c   1.000
_cell.angle_alpha   90.00
_cell.angle_beta   90.00
_cell.angle_gamma   90.00
#
_symmetry.space_group_name_H-M   'P 1'
#
loop_
_entity.id
_entity.type
_entity.pdbx_description
1 polymer ?
#
loop_
_entity_poly.entity_id
_entity_poly.type
_entity_poly.pdbx_seq_one_letter_code
_entity_poly.pdbx_strand_id
1 'polypeptide(L)'
;MTQLKDKWTKQPQPSISEKFNDLIKPKGPLKPRVQTAIKKLSLQISKLDNMLTKLQERDGKLFQRIVEATQKHDTQTSKVLSNELAEV
;
A
#
# COMPACT_ATOMS: atom_id res chain seq x y z
N MET A 1 3.56 42.25 39.87
CA MET A 1 4.13 41.12 40.62
C MET A 1 3.82 39.80 39.91
N THR A 2 4.89 39.07 39.61
CA THR A 2 5.00 37.61 39.45
C THR A 2 4.19 36.90 38.37
N GLN A 3 4.68 37.07 37.14
CA GLN A 3 4.67 36.09 36.03
C GLN A 3 5.44 34.78 36.36
N LEU A 4 5.46 34.37 37.64
CA LEU A 4 6.23 33.24 38.14
C LEU A 4 5.36 31.99 38.39
N LYS A 5 4.03 32.15 38.37
CA LYS A 5 3.08 31.05 38.62
C LYS A 5 2.86 30.17 37.38
N ASP A 6 2.85 30.77 36.19
CA ASP A 6 2.55 30.05 34.93
C ASP A 6 3.70 29.18 34.41
N LYS A 7 4.90 29.30 34.99
CA LYS A 7 6.03 28.42 34.68
C LYS A 7 6.15 27.21 35.59
N TRP A 8 5.30 27.07 36.61
CA TRP A 8 5.45 26.02 37.62
C TRP A 8 4.59 24.76 37.36
N THR A 9 3.60 24.82 36.46
CA THR A 9 2.64 23.70 36.27
C THR A 9 2.49 23.20 34.84
N LYS A 10 3.51 23.37 33.99
CA LYS A 10 3.59 22.56 32.76
C LYS A 10 4.31 21.26 33.08
N GLN A 11 3.53 20.23 33.40
CA GLN A 11 4.04 18.86 33.24
C GLN A 11 4.60 18.72 31.82
N PRO A 12 5.82 18.20 31.64
CA PRO A 12 6.32 17.87 30.31
C PRO A 12 5.38 16.81 29.75
N GLN A 13 4.47 17.20 28.86
CA GLN A 13 3.85 16.23 27.97
C GLN A 13 5.00 15.64 27.17
N PRO A 14 5.19 14.31 27.16
CA PRO A 14 6.30 13.68 26.47
C PRO A 14 6.21 14.09 25.02
N SER A 15 7.12 14.97 24.63
CA SER A 15 7.12 15.52 23.29
C SER A 15 7.37 14.36 22.34
N ILE A 16 6.76 14.39 21.17
CA ILE A 16 6.99 13.36 20.15
C ILE A 16 8.51 13.20 19.93
N SER A 17 9.28 14.28 20.03
CA SER A 17 10.75 14.22 20.03
C SER A 17 11.36 13.37 21.15
N GLU A 18 10.82 13.36 22.36
CA GLU A 18 11.30 12.53 23.48
C GLU A 18 10.99 11.04 23.26
N LYS A 19 9.81 10.71 22.70
CA LYS A 19 9.50 9.32 22.28
C LYS A 19 10.44 8.82 21.19
N PHE A 20 10.81 9.70 20.26
CA PHE A 20 11.80 9.40 19.22
C PHE A 20 13.20 9.27 19.82
N ASN A 21 13.57 10.09 20.80
CA ASN A 21 14.86 10.01 21.48
C ASN A 21 14.99 8.72 22.33
N ASP A 22 13.90 8.27 22.96
CA ASP A 22 13.84 7.01 23.71
C ASP A 22 13.85 5.75 22.80
N LEU A 23 13.42 5.88 21.54
CA LEU A 23 13.59 4.85 20.50
C LEU A 23 15.03 4.75 20.01
N ILE A 24 15.81 5.83 20.12
CA ILE A 24 17.23 5.91 19.74
C ILE A 24 18.15 5.48 20.89
N LYS A 25 17.72 5.60 22.15
CA LYS A 25 18.40 4.92 23.27
C LYS A 25 18.38 3.40 23.01
N PRO A 26 19.54 2.72 23.06
CA PRO A 26 19.65 1.34 22.62
C PRO A 26 18.99 0.38 23.62
N LYS A 27 17.68 0.19 23.51
CA LYS A 27 16.98 -0.96 24.09
C LYS A 27 17.21 -2.16 23.17
N GLY A 28 18.39 -2.79 23.32
CA GLY A 28 18.79 -4.02 22.62
C GLY A 28 19.58 -3.80 21.32
N PRO A 29 20.30 -4.84 20.82
CA PRO A 29 21.18 -4.71 19.68
C PRO A 29 20.43 -4.25 18.43
N LEU A 30 20.91 -3.19 17.79
CA LEU A 30 20.33 -2.60 16.57
C LEU A 30 20.35 -3.57 15.38
N LYS A 31 21.31 -4.50 15.35
CA LYS A 31 21.53 -5.49 14.28
C LYS A 31 20.28 -6.32 13.94
N PRO A 32 19.61 -7.01 14.89
CA PRO A 32 18.38 -7.76 14.59
C PRO A 32 17.21 -6.87 14.16
N ARG A 33 17.11 -5.62 14.65
CA ARG A 33 16.04 -4.69 14.25
C ARG A 33 16.20 -4.24 12.80
N VAL A 34 17.43 -3.90 12.40
CA VAL A 34 17.77 -3.54 11.02
C VAL A 34 17.55 -4.72 10.08
N GLN A 35 18.01 -5.93 10.45
CA GLN A 35 17.79 -7.13 9.64
C GLN A 35 16.29 -7.44 9.46
N THR A 36 15.48 -7.25 10.49
CA THR A 36 14.02 -7.44 10.41
C THR A 36 13.38 -6.41 9.49
N ALA A 37 13.81 -5.15 9.55
CA ALA A 37 13.34 -4.09 8.65
C ALA A 37 13.70 -4.40 7.20
N ILE A 38 14.94 -4.84 6.92
CA ILE A 38 15.38 -5.26 5.59
C ILE A 38 14.51 -6.39 5.05
N LYS A 39 14.28 -7.45 5.84
CA LYS A 39 13.41 -8.58 5.44
C LYS A 39 11.99 -8.12 5.11
N LYS A 40 11.42 -7.21 5.90
CA LYS A 40 10.08 -6.65 5.65
C LYS A 40 10.04 -5.84 4.35
N LEU A 41 11.06 -5.03 4.08
CA LEU A 41 11.16 -4.26 2.83
C LEU A 41 11.30 -5.18 1.62
N SER A 42 12.18 -6.19 1.68
CA SER A 42 12.33 -7.18 0.61
C SER A 42 11.01 -7.91 0.31
N LEU A 43 10.23 -8.25 1.34
CA LEU A 43 8.91 -8.87 1.16
C LEU A 43 7.93 -7.92 0.46
N GLN A 44 7.94 -6.64 0.81
CA GLN A 44 7.08 -5.64 0.15
C GLN A 44 7.49 -5.43 -1.31
N ILE A 45 8.79 -5.37 -1.61
CA ILE A 45 9.31 -5.28 -2.98
C ILE A 45 8.80 -6.47 -3.80
N SER A 46 8.97 -7.70 -3.31
CA SER A 46 8.51 -8.90 -4.01
C SER A 46 6.99 -8.92 -4.26
N LYS A 47 6.19 -8.37 -3.33
CA LYS A 47 4.74 -8.21 -3.55
C LYS A 47 4.42 -7.20 -4.64
N LEU A 48 5.15 -6.08 -4.70
CA LEU A 48 4.98 -5.08 -5.74
C LEU A 48 5.38 -5.64 -7.11
N ASP A 49 6.47 -6.39 -7.19
CA ASP A 49 6.88 -7.07 -8.43
C ASP A 49 5.81 -8.05 -8.91
N ASN A 50 5.24 -8.87 -8.00
CA ASN A 50 4.15 -9.79 -8.35
C ASN A 50 2.90 -9.05 -8.84
N MET A 51 2.56 -7.93 -8.20
CA MET A 51 1.43 -7.10 -8.61
C MET A 51 1.67 -6.49 -10.00
N LEU A 52 2.88 -6.03 -10.27
CA LEU A 52 3.25 -5.49 -11.59
C LEU A 52 3.10 -6.56 -12.68
N THR A 53 3.61 -7.77 -12.46
CA THR A 53 3.46 -8.88 -13.41
C THR A 53 1.97 -9.20 -13.66
N LYS A 54 1.15 -9.25 -12.61
CA LYS A 54 -0.30 -9.50 -12.74
C LYS A 54 -1.00 -8.39 -13.53
N LEU A 55 -0.63 -7.14 -13.32
CA LEU A 55 -1.18 -6.02 -14.09
C LEU A 55 -0.83 -6.15 -15.57
N GLN A 56 0.43 -6.48 -15.89
CA GLN A 56 0.86 -6.71 -17.27
C GLN A 56 0.11 -7.88 -17.94
N GLU A 57 -0.07 -9.00 -17.24
CA GLU A 57 -0.88 -10.13 -17.74
C GLU A 57 -2.34 -9.73 -18.00
N ARG A 58 -2.92 -8.94 -17.10
CA ARG A 58 -4.31 -8.45 -17.22
C ARG A 58 -4.45 -7.51 -18.40
N ASP A 59 -3.48 -6.62 -18.61
CA ASP A 59 -3.47 -5.69 -19.72
C ASP A 59 -3.33 -6.44 -21.06
N GLY A 60 -2.47 -7.47 -21.13
CA GLY A 60 -2.37 -8.34 -22.29
C GLY A 60 -3.68 -9.05 -22.63
N LYS A 61 -4.36 -9.60 -21.62
CA LYS A 61 -5.68 -10.25 -21.78
C LYS A 61 -6.76 -9.25 -22.23
N LEU A 62 -6.77 -8.04 -21.67
CA LEU A 62 -7.71 -6.99 -22.07
C LEU A 62 -7.46 -6.54 -23.50
N PHE A 63 -6.20 -6.33 -23.88
CA PHE A 63 -5.82 -5.99 -25.24
C PHE A 63 -6.28 -7.05 -26.23
N GLN A 64 -6.04 -8.33 -25.93
CA GLN A 64 -6.49 -9.43 -26.77
C GLN A 64 -8.03 -9.44 -26.91
N ARG A 65 -8.77 -9.26 -25.81
CA ARG A 65 -10.24 -9.16 -25.87
C ARG A 65 -10.74 -7.99 -26.72
N ILE A 66 -10.07 -6.83 -26.63
CA ILE A 66 -10.41 -5.65 -27.44
C ILE A 66 -10.15 -5.94 -28.92
N VAL A 67 -9.00 -6.55 -29.25
CA VAL A 67 -8.66 -6.94 -30.62
C VAL A 67 -9.66 -7.96 -31.16
N GLU A 68 -10.01 -8.99 -30.39
CA GLU A 68 -11.02 -9.99 -30.77
C GLU A 68 -12.41 -9.38 -30.98
N ALA A 69 -12.86 -8.51 -30.06
CA ALA A 69 -14.14 -7.82 -30.18
C ALA A 69 -14.17 -6.89 -31.40
N THR A 70 -13.07 -6.21 -31.68
CA THR A 70 -12.92 -5.31 -32.83
C THR A 70 -12.86 -6.07 -34.15
N GLN A 71 -12.11 -7.18 -34.20
CA GLN A 71 -12.00 -8.04 -35.39
C GLN A 71 -13.30 -8.77 -35.72
N LYS A 72 -14.05 -9.17 -34.69
CA LYS A 72 -15.29 -9.92 -34.90
C LYS A 72 -16.42 -9.04 -35.45
N HIS A 73 -16.41 -7.72 -35.21
CA HIS A 73 -17.48 -6.80 -35.64
C HIS A 73 -18.90 -7.37 -35.39
N ASP A 74 -19.04 -8.20 -34.35
CA ASP A 74 -20.11 -9.18 -34.25
C ASP A 74 -21.14 -8.76 -33.20
N THR A 75 -22.09 -7.96 -33.67
CA THR A 75 -23.27 -7.52 -32.92
C THR A 75 -24.15 -8.67 -32.45
N GLN A 76 -24.00 -9.88 -33.02
CA GLN A 76 -24.81 -11.05 -32.67
C GLN A 76 -24.35 -11.67 -31.34
N THR A 77 -23.04 -11.78 -31.14
CA THR A 77 -22.45 -12.21 -29.86
C THR A 77 -22.78 -11.22 -28.73
N SER A 78 -22.78 -9.92 -29.04
CA SER A 78 -23.13 -8.86 -28.07
C SER A 78 -24.56 -8.97 -27.56
N LYS A 79 -25.51 -9.42 -28.39
CA LYS A 79 -26.92 -9.56 -28.02
C LYS A 79 -27.19 -10.76 -27.11
N VAL A 80 -26.48 -11.87 -27.33
CA VAL A 80 -26.60 -13.09 -26.51
C VAL A 80 -26.00 -12.87 -25.12
N LEU A 81 -24.81 -12.26 -25.03
CA LEU A 81 -24.17 -11.95 -23.75
C LEU A 81 -24.95 -10.90 -22.95
N SER A 82 -25.59 -9.92 -23.60
CA SER A 82 -26.49 -8.97 -22.91
C SER A 82 -27.74 -9.64 -22.34
N ASN A 83 -28.30 -10.63 -23.03
CA ASN A 83 -29.44 -11.39 -22.52
C ASN A 83 -29.05 -12.27 -21.32
N GLU A 84 -27.91 -12.96 -21.37
CA GLU A 84 -27.45 -13.75 -20.23
C GLU A 84 -27.06 -12.90 -19.01
N LEU A 85 -26.57 -11.67 -19.22
CA LEU A 85 -26.27 -10.74 -18.13
C LEU A 85 -27.52 -10.15 -17.47
N ALA A 86 -28.64 -10.05 -18.19
CA ALA A 86 -29.90 -9.52 -17.67
C ALA A 86 -30.71 -10.55 -16.85
N GLU A 87 -30.34 -11.83 -16.94
CA GLU A 87 -30.97 -12.93 -16.19
C GLU A 87 -30.29 -13.20 -14.83
N VAL A 88 -29.27 -12.41 -14.47
CA VAL A 88 -28.64 -12.39 -13.13
C VAL A 88 -29.24 -11.30 -12.26
#